data_AF-A0A1Q9PBM6-F1
#
_entry.id   AF-A0A1Q9PBM6-F1
#
_cell.length_a   1.000
_cell.length_b   1.000
_cell.length_c   1.000
_cell.angle_alpha   90.00
_cell.angle_beta   90.00
_cell.angle_gamma   90.00
#
_symmetry.space_group_name_H-M   'P 1'
#
loop_
_entity.id
_entity.type
_entity.pdbx_description
1 polymer ?
#
loop_
_entity_poly.entity_id
_entity_poly.type
_entity_poly.pdbx_seq_one_letter_code
_entity_poly.pdbx_strand_id
1 'polypeptide(L)'
;MLRDYEQWERQTLKKAQEAIDLRSLRKVFYELGDRWEFDQASGAWLSEGEPLDMVGLILKMPGFESTKERYVLYAVMAYSKGFTQKFDHLGDKERIIVEHDKKTGSLFAWSTTGHGAMDLFPTNLSPFNSIENALQSCFLVAQPGDHALRIECPKASGLFDFLTKRLWDIAGGISSFDMKSIDVLTSNDIEEYLDFKFNRYAKSVIELNRIWRNLSGGAVEKAKEKVLDKIPDHIEERNRKTLRKIEGLLHILWFRPPAEQLPAIEIMHNELSHEPTPTDVQKKLVPYIVELGYSLTDILEKSKYLKWKSVVEKKDFSSSDVFKKLDLTQLAKEALVVALEHILCEHTLAYIGYPEQATMKNKVLRVLLNSIILPIRLGSSFRTNLFRWISRIIPKKEKPKTDEPTVTDADTPKKEETDS
;
A
#
# COMPACT_ATOMS: atom_id res chain seq x y z
N MET A 1 13.99 -12.46 27.65
CA MET A 1 14.94 -12.01 26.60
C MET A 1 16.04 -13.03 26.32
N LEU A 2 17.06 -13.23 27.18
CA LEU A 2 18.16 -14.16 26.89
C LEU A 2 17.72 -15.62 26.68
N ARG A 3 16.84 -16.14 27.55
CA ARG A 3 16.28 -17.50 27.41
C ARG A 3 15.40 -17.68 26.18
N ASP A 4 14.66 -16.64 25.80
CA ASP A 4 13.79 -16.68 24.61
C ASP A 4 14.61 -16.68 23.32
N TYR A 5 15.76 -15.99 23.33
CA TYR A 5 16.74 -15.99 22.25
C TYR A 5 17.42 -17.35 22.08
N GLU A 6 17.95 -17.94 23.16
CA GLU A 6 18.59 -19.26 23.12
C GLU A 6 17.63 -20.37 22.70
N GLN A 7 16.37 -20.29 23.14
CA GLN A 7 15.34 -21.25 22.76
C GLN A 7 14.95 -21.12 21.28
N TRP A 8 14.88 -19.90 20.77
CA TRP A 8 14.65 -19.63 19.35
C TRP A 8 15.83 -20.08 18.49
N GLU A 9 17.07 -19.76 18.88
CA GLU A 9 18.28 -20.17 18.15
C GLU A 9 18.33 -21.69 18.00
N ARG A 10 18.05 -22.43 19.09
CA ARG A 10 17.91 -23.90 19.05
C ARG A 10 16.80 -24.37 18.11
N GLN A 11 15.64 -23.72 18.11
CA GLN A 11 14.53 -24.09 17.24
C GLN A 11 14.81 -23.81 15.76
N THR A 12 15.45 -22.68 15.46
CA THR A 12 15.79 -22.28 14.09
C THR A 12 16.94 -23.14 13.52
N LEU A 13 17.97 -23.42 14.33
CA LEU A 13 19.02 -24.38 13.97
C LEU A 13 18.45 -25.77 13.73
N LYS A 14 17.52 -26.22 14.58
CA LYS A 14 16.83 -27.49 14.41
C LYS A 14 16.03 -27.52 13.10
N LYS A 15 15.25 -26.48 12.79
CA LYS A 15 14.52 -26.35 11.52
C LYS A 15 15.46 -26.35 10.30
N ALA A 16 16.63 -25.70 10.40
CA ALA A 16 17.63 -25.68 9.33
C ALA A 16 18.26 -27.06 9.11
N GLN A 17 18.58 -27.78 10.20
CA GLN A 17 19.12 -29.15 10.17
C GLN A 17 18.10 -30.17 9.67
N GLU A 18 16.80 -29.94 9.94
CA GLU A 18 15.69 -30.80 9.53
C GLU A 18 15.14 -30.46 8.12
N ALA A 19 15.75 -29.49 7.42
CA ALA A 19 15.32 -29.11 6.08
C ALA A 19 15.59 -30.25 5.07
N ILE A 20 14.52 -30.80 4.51
CA ILE A 20 14.56 -31.98 3.61
C ILE A 20 15.04 -31.59 2.20
N ASP A 21 14.81 -30.35 1.78
CA ASP A 21 15.19 -29.83 0.47
C ASP A 21 15.63 -28.35 0.52
N LEU A 22 16.24 -27.88 -0.58
CA LEU A 22 16.68 -26.49 -0.73
C LEU A 22 15.53 -25.49 -0.56
N ARG A 23 14.28 -25.87 -0.90
CA ARG A 23 13.10 -25.03 -0.75
C ARG A 23 12.72 -24.83 0.72
N SER A 24 12.84 -25.87 1.52
CA SER A 24 12.59 -25.86 2.97
C SER A 24 13.69 -25.09 3.70
N LEU A 25 14.95 -25.29 3.30
CA LEU A 25 16.07 -24.53 3.84
C LEU A 25 15.94 -23.03 3.52
N ARG A 26 15.50 -22.70 2.30
CA ARG A 26 15.19 -21.33 1.87
C ARG A 26 14.10 -20.69 2.74
N LYS A 27 13.08 -21.44 3.17
CA LYS A 27 12.04 -20.92 4.11
C LYS A 27 12.61 -20.57 5.48
N VAL A 28 13.52 -21.39 6.00
CA VAL A 28 14.19 -21.11 7.29
C VAL A 28 15.04 -19.83 7.21
N PHE A 29 15.70 -19.60 6.07
CA PHE A 29 16.44 -18.35 5.84
C PHE A 29 15.53 -17.12 5.71
N TYR A 30 14.31 -17.25 5.22
CA TYR A 30 13.35 -16.14 5.21
C TYR A 30 12.80 -15.81 6.61
N GLU A 31 12.47 -16.82 7.42
CA GLU A 31 12.02 -16.62 8.82
C GLU A 31 13.09 -15.94 9.70
N LEU A 32 14.37 -16.16 9.41
CA LEU A 32 15.49 -15.48 10.06
C LEU A 32 15.51 -13.96 9.76
N GLY A 33 15.09 -13.54 8.56
CA GLY A 33 15.02 -12.14 8.15
C GLY A 33 13.94 -11.36 8.91
N ASP A 34 12.75 -11.94 9.06
CA ASP A 34 11.56 -11.28 9.66
C ASP A 34 11.76 -10.83 11.11
N ARG A 35 12.52 -11.57 11.91
CA ARG A 35 12.72 -11.26 13.34
C ARG A 35 13.92 -10.36 13.60
N TRP A 36 14.94 -10.47 12.75
CA TRP A 36 16.12 -9.60 12.78
C TRP A 36 15.76 -8.14 12.47
N GLU A 37 14.75 -7.94 11.62
CA GLU A 37 14.17 -6.66 11.23
C GLU A 37 13.66 -5.84 12.43
N PHE A 38 12.88 -6.43 13.34
CA PHE A 38 12.29 -5.71 14.48
C PHE A 38 13.35 -5.19 15.46
N ASP A 39 14.36 -6.00 15.77
CA ASP A 39 15.39 -5.66 16.76
C ASP A 39 16.44 -4.68 16.19
N GLN A 40 16.80 -4.79 14.89
CA GLN A 40 17.74 -3.84 14.28
C GLN A 40 17.08 -2.54 13.82
N ALA A 41 15.87 -2.56 13.26
CA ALA A 41 15.19 -1.34 12.80
C ALA A 41 14.85 -0.42 13.98
N SER A 42 14.43 -0.99 15.12
CA SER A 42 14.17 -0.23 16.34
C SER A 42 15.44 0.40 16.94
N GLY A 43 16.57 -0.32 16.88
CA GLY A 43 17.87 0.16 17.38
C GLY A 43 18.52 1.22 16.48
N ALA A 44 18.48 1.03 15.17
CA ALA A 44 19.03 1.97 14.18
C ALA A 44 18.26 3.30 14.13
N TRP A 45 16.95 3.27 14.34
CA TRP A 45 16.12 4.47 14.44
C TRP A 45 16.46 5.32 15.68
N LEU A 46 16.68 4.69 16.85
CA LEU A 46 17.07 5.40 18.08
C LEU A 46 18.41 6.14 17.93
N SER A 47 19.27 5.72 17.00
CA SER A 47 20.56 6.33 16.74
C SER A 47 20.57 7.38 15.62
N GLU A 48 19.73 7.23 14.57
CA GLU A 48 19.89 8.00 13.31
C GLU A 48 18.56 8.49 12.66
N GLY A 49 17.38 8.09 13.17
CA GLY A 49 16.13 8.28 12.45
C GLY A 49 15.47 9.66 12.59
N GLU A 50 15.08 10.27 11.46
CA GLU A 50 14.19 11.44 11.46
C GLU A 50 12.73 11.04 11.74
N PRO A 51 11.89 11.91 12.35
CA PRO A 51 10.50 11.58 12.71
C PRO A 51 9.56 11.26 11.54
N LEU A 52 9.95 11.59 10.30
CA LEU A 52 9.17 11.42 9.06
C LEU A 52 10.11 10.96 7.93
N ASP A 53 10.65 9.77 8.06
CA ASP A 53 11.44 9.16 7.00
C ASP A 53 10.52 8.36 6.07
N MET A 54 10.48 8.73 4.79
CA MET A 54 9.53 8.23 3.81
C MET A 54 10.18 7.95 2.47
N VAL A 55 9.66 6.94 1.78
CA VAL A 55 10.02 6.62 0.39
C VAL A 55 8.76 6.46 -0.43
N GLY A 56 8.73 7.10 -1.58
CA GLY A 56 7.69 6.90 -2.57
C GLY A 56 8.01 5.70 -3.47
N LEU A 57 7.00 4.97 -3.91
CA LEU A 57 7.15 3.99 -4.99
C LEU A 57 5.93 4.02 -5.90
N ILE A 58 6.13 3.79 -7.19
CA ILE A 58 5.05 3.72 -8.18
C ILE A 58 4.95 2.30 -8.72
N LEU A 59 3.85 1.61 -8.39
CA LEU A 59 3.49 0.35 -9.04
C LEU A 59 2.72 0.63 -10.32
N LYS A 60 3.23 0.15 -11.45
CA LYS A 60 2.49 0.17 -12.71
C LYS A 60 1.56 -1.03 -12.78
N MET A 61 0.35 -0.80 -13.30
CA MET A 61 -0.70 -1.80 -13.44
C MET A 61 -1.49 -1.54 -14.73
N PRO A 62 -2.08 -2.58 -15.34
CA PRO A 62 -2.96 -2.39 -16.48
C PRO A 62 -4.31 -1.82 -16.05
N GLY A 63 -4.90 -0.95 -16.87
CA GLY A 63 -6.31 -0.59 -16.74
C GLY A 63 -7.24 -1.70 -17.23
N PHE A 64 -8.55 -1.57 -16.97
CA PHE A 64 -9.54 -2.53 -17.51
C PHE A 64 -9.71 -2.43 -19.04
N GLU A 65 -9.43 -1.26 -19.61
CA GLU A 65 -9.41 -1.04 -21.05
C GLU A 65 -7.97 -1.05 -21.55
N SER A 66 -7.73 -1.57 -22.75
CA SER A 66 -6.37 -1.70 -23.30
C SER A 66 -5.64 -0.37 -23.55
N THR A 67 -6.36 0.75 -23.62
CA THR A 67 -5.78 2.09 -23.76
C THR A 67 -5.44 2.73 -22.42
N LYS A 68 -5.88 2.13 -21.30
CA LYS A 68 -5.72 2.69 -19.97
C LYS A 68 -4.59 1.99 -19.21
N GLU A 69 -3.78 2.80 -18.53
CA GLU A 69 -2.80 2.34 -17.55
C GLU A 69 -3.16 2.88 -16.18
N ARG A 70 -2.75 2.15 -15.14
CA ARG A 70 -2.86 2.58 -13.76
C ARG A 70 -1.50 2.64 -13.11
N TYR A 71 -1.32 3.65 -12.28
CA TYR A 71 -0.14 3.87 -11.47
C TYR A 71 -0.60 4.01 -10.03
N VAL A 72 -0.12 3.15 -9.16
CA VAL A 72 -0.40 3.24 -7.73
C VAL A 72 0.83 3.80 -7.06
N LEU A 73 0.75 5.06 -6.66
CA LEU A 73 1.78 5.71 -5.86
C LEU A 73 1.56 5.32 -4.41
N TYR A 74 2.53 4.67 -3.80
CA TYR A 74 2.59 4.49 -2.35
C TYR A 74 3.57 5.50 -1.75
N ALA A 75 3.17 6.14 -0.65
CA ALA A 75 4.09 6.75 0.29
C ALA A 75 4.29 5.76 1.43
N VAL A 76 5.48 5.16 1.48
CA VAL A 76 5.87 4.21 2.53
C VAL A 76 6.56 5.00 3.64
N MET A 77 6.00 4.90 4.83
CA MET A 77 6.56 5.48 6.03
C MET A 77 7.48 4.44 6.68
N ALA A 78 8.73 4.83 6.87
CA ALA A 78 9.71 4.01 7.56
C ALA A 78 9.38 3.94 9.06
N TYR A 79 8.94 5.05 9.64
CA TYR A 79 8.42 5.09 11.01
C TYR A 79 7.69 6.43 11.27
N SER A 80 6.52 6.39 11.93
CA SER A 80 5.77 7.57 12.34
C SER A 80 5.63 7.56 13.86
N LYS A 81 6.63 8.09 14.58
CA LYS A 81 6.48 8.33 16.01
C LYS A 81 6.76 9.79 16.32
N GLY A 82 5.68 10.56 16.26
CA GLY A 82 5.64 11.99 16.54
C GLY A 82 4.23 12.57 16.48
N PHE A 83 3.32 11.94 15.73
CA PHE A 83 1.95 12.45 15.52
C PHE A 83 0.82 11.51 15.96
N THR A 84 1.05 10.20 16.06
CA THR A 84 0.08 9.21 16.52
C THR A 84 0.52 8.63 17.87
N GLN A 85 -0.41 8.49 18.82
CA GLN A 85 -0.14 8.05 20.19
C GLN A 85 0.20 6.54 20.29
N LYS A 86 0.45 5.86 19.18
CA LYS A 86 0.74 4.42 19.11
C LYS A 86 1.89 4.18 18.14
N PHE A 87 2.72 3.18 18.44
CA PHE A 87 3.77 2.70 17.54
C PHE A 87 3.09 2.11 16.30
N ASP A 88 3.23 2.75 15.14
CA ASP A 88 2.82 2.15 13.86
C ASP A 88 3.97 1.34 13.26
N HIS A 89 3.61 0.28 12.54
CA HIS A 89 4.52 -0.75 12.02
C HIS A 89 5.46 -0.21 10.93
N LEU A 90 6.69 -0.74 10.83
CA LEU A 90 7.61 -0.47 9.73
C LEU A 90 6.94 -0.85 8.40
N GLY A 91 7.04 0.03 7.39
CA GLY A 91 6.42 -0.21 6.09
C GLY A 91 4.91 0.07 6.06
N ASP A 92 4.40 0.87 6.99
CA ASP A 92 3.07 1.47 6.86
C ASP A 92 3.03 2.34 5.60
N LYS A 93 1.92 2.30 4.88
CA LYS A 93 1.88 2.76 3.50
C LYS A 93 0.51 3.27 3.10
N GLU A 94 0.50 4.51 2.63
CA GLU A 94 -0.68 5.13 2.04
C GLU A 94 -0.56 5.19 0.54
N ARG A 95 -1.69 5.23 -0.18
CA ARG A 95 -1.66 5.21 -1.65
C ARG A 95 -2.56 6.22 -2.33
N ILE A 96 -2.16 6.55 -3.55
CA ILE A 96 -2.95 7.29 -4.53
C ILE A 96 -2.99 6.44 -5.79
N ILE A 97 -4.17 6.29 -6.38
CA ILE A 97 -4.36 5.58 -7.64
C ILE A 97 -4.46 6.62 -8.74
N VAL A 98 -3.64 6.52 -9.77
CA VAL A 98 -3.69 7.37 -10.95
C VAL A 98 -4.05 6.52 -12.16
N GLU A 99 -5.07 6.90 -12.91
CA GLU A 99 -5.40 6.29 -14.20
C GLU A 99 -5.01 7.26 -15.32
N HIS A 100 -4.29 6.72 -16.30
CA HIS A 100 -3.88 7.41 -17.51
C HIS A 100 -4.55 6.74 -18.71
N ASP A 101 -5.41 7.46 -19.42
CA ASP A 101 -5.91 7.01 -20.72
C ASP A 101 -4.99 7.52 -21.83
N LYS A 102 -4.19 6.62 -22.40
CA LYS A 102 -3.22 6.94 -23.46
C LYS A 102 -3.88 7.47 -24.73
N LYS A 103 -5.17 7.16 -24.96
CA LYS A 103 -5.87 7.59 -26.16
C LYS A 103 -6.29 9.06 -26.07
N THR A 104 -6.78 9.47 -24.91
CA THR A 104 -7.27 10.84 -24.69
C THR A 104 -6.21 11.75 -24.06
N GLY A 105 -5.12 11.17 -23.52
CA GLY A 105 -4.14 11.89 -22.71
C GLY A 105 -4.68 12.29 -21.34
N SER A 106 -5.86 11.79 -20.95
CA SER A 106 -6.46 12.15 -19.66
C SER A 106 -5.78 11.43 -18.51
N LEU A 107 -5.52 12.17 -17.43
CA LEU A 107 -4.83 11.70 -16.24
C LEU A 107 -5.64 12.09 -15.00
N PHE A 108 -6.09 11.09 -14.24
CA PHE A 108 -6.96 11.28 -13.07
C PHE A 108 -6.40 10.56 -11.86
N ALA A 109 -6.37 11.23 -10.71
CA ALA A 109 -5.87 10.67 -9.46
C ALA A 109 -6.96 10.56 -8.39
N TRP A 110 -7.18 9.37 -7.86
CA TRP A 110 -7.99 9.15 -6.67
C TRP A 110 -7.07 9.10 -5.46
N SER A 111 -7.27 10.03 -4.53
CA SER A 111 -6.57 10.08 -3.26
C SER A 111 -7.21 9.14 -2.23
N THR A 112 -6.48 8.79 -1.19
CA THR A 112 -7.05 8.04 -0.05
C THR A 112 -7.59 9.01 0.99
N THR A 113 -8.86 8.83 1.35
CA THR A 113 -9.51 9.41 2.53
C THR A 113 -9.45 8.40 3.66
N GLY A 114 -9.57 8.88 4.91
CA GLY A 114 -9.10 8.12 6.06
C GLY A 114 -9.59 6.68 6.17
N HIS A 115 -8.76 5.85 6.82
CA HIS A 115 -8.91 4.38 6.90
C HIS A 115 -8.77 3.69 5.53
N GLY A 116 -7.97 4.27 4.62
CA GLY A 116 -7.66 3.69 3.31
C GLY A 116 -8.84 3.64 2.32
N ALA A 117 -9.90 4.43 2.56
CA ALA A 117 -11.01 4.57 1.62
C ALA A 117 -10.59 5.46 0.44
N MET A 118 -11.09 5.20 -0.77
CA MET A 118 -10.78 6.07 -1.92
C MET A 118 -11.71 7.28 -1.96
N ASP A 119 -11.17 8.46 -2.27
CA ASP A 119 -11.97 9.66 -2.55
C ASP A 119 -12.94 9.40 -3.70
N LEU A 120 -14.19 9.85 -3.59
CA LEU A 120 -15.19 9.72 -4.65
C LEU A 120 -14.82 10.53 -5.89
N PHE A 121 -14.19 11.70 -5.70
CA PHE A 121 -13.91 12.63 -6.78
C PHE A 121 -12.43 12.58 -7.16
N PRO A 122 -12.09 12.12 -8.38
CA PRO A 122 -10.71 12.16 -8.83
C PRO A 122 -10.24 13.60 -9.03
N THR A 123 -8.98 13.86 -8.69
CA THR A 123 -8.27 15.08 -9.06
C THR A 123 -7.79 14.97 -10.50
N ASN A 124 -8.05 15.99 -11.32
CA ASN A 124 -7.59 16.03 -12.70
C ASN A 124 -6.11 16.44 -12.75
N LEU A 125 -5.25 15.52 -13.20
CA LEU A 125 -3.82 15.74 -13.41
C LEU A 125 -3.46 15.90 -14.90
N SER A 126 -4.43 15.85 -15.80
CA SER A 126 -4.20 15.96 -17.26
C SER A 126 -3.34 17.17 -17.67
N PRO A 127 -3.43 18.36 -17.03
CA PRO A 127 -2.55 19.48 -17.36
C PRO A 127 -1.05 19.22 -17.23
N PHE A 128 -0.64 18.21 -16.46
CA PHE A 128 0.78 17.85 -16.26
C PHE A 128 1.31 16.87 -17.33
N ASN A 129 0.45 16.29 -18.17
CA ASN A 129 0.73 15.30 -19.21
C ASN A 129 1.28 13.93 -18.73
N SER A 130 2.04 13.88 -17.65
CA SER A 130 2.57 12.63 -17.07
C SER A 130 2.54 12.64 -15.54
N ILE A 131 2.64 11.45 -14.94
CA ILE A 131 2.68 11.30 -13.48
C ILE A 131 3.96 11.89 -12.90
N GLU A 132 5.09 11.77 -13.59
CA GLU A 132 6.39 12.31 -13.16
C GLU A 132 6.34 13.84 -13.08
N ASN A 133 5.79 14.49 -14.11
CA ASN A 133 5.60 15.94 -14.12
C ASN A 133 4.63 16.40 -13.03
N ALA A 134 3.58 15.61 -12.78
CA ALA A 134 2.63 15.89 -11.70
C ALA A 134 3.32 15.79 -10.33
N LEU A 135 4.15 14.77 -10.08
CA LEU A 135 4.87 14.60 -8.81
C LEU A 135 5.95 15.67 -8.57
N GLN A 136 6.55 16.21 -9.63
CA GLN A 136 7.48 17.34 -9.51
C GLN A 136 6.77 18.68 -9.22
N SER A 137 5.50 18.79 -9.59
CA SER A 137 4.75 20.05 -9.54
C SER A 137 3.72 20.11 -8.42
N CYS A 138 3.30 18.96 -7.88
CA CYS A 138 2.26 18.84 -6.87
C CYS A 138 2.84 18.46 -5.51
N PHE A 139 2.05 18.66 -4.46
CA PHE A 139 2.41 18.27 -3.10
C PHE A 139 1.70 16.96 -2.72
N LEU A 140 2.43 16.06 -2.07
CA LEU A 140 1.83 14.92 -1.38
C LEU A 140 1.54 15.33 0.06
N VAL A 141 0.27 15.28 0.44
CA VAL A 141 -0.20 15.69 1.76
C VAL A 141 -0.67 14.46 2.49
N ALA A 142 0.06 14.08 3.54
CA ALA A 142 -0.32 13.06 4.49
C ALA A 142 -1.04 13.73 5.68
N GLN A 143 -2.22 13.22 6.03
CA GLN A 143 -2.94 13.73 7.21
C GLN A 143 -2.56 12.92 8.46
N PRO A 144 -2.06 13.57 9.52
CA PRO A 144 -1.73 12.88 10.77
C PRO A 144 -2.92 12.10 11.36
N GLY A 145 -2.70 10.82 11.66
CA GLY A 145 -3.64 9.97 12.42
C GLY A 145 -4.85 9.44 11.68
N ASP A 146 -4.96 9.63 10.36
CA ASP A 146 -6.13 9.16 9.59
C ASP A 146 -5.81 8.20 8.45
N HIS A 147 -4.54 7.81 8.22
CA HIS A 147 -4.17 6.95 7.09
C HIS A 147 -4.72 7.50 5.75
N ALA A 148 -4.38 8.75 5.45
CA ALA A 148 -4.88 9.47 4.28
C ALA A 148 -3.72 10.17 3.56
N LEU A 149 -3.58 9.88 2.26
CA LEU A 149 -2.60 10.50 1.38
C LEU A 149 -3.30 11.13 0.17
N ARG A 150 -2.99 12.39 -0.07
CA ARG A 150 -3.58 13.19 -1.13
C ARG A 150 -2.52 13.84 -2.01
N ILE A 151 -2.84 13.99 -3.29
CA ILE A 151 -2.10 14.87 -4.19
C ILE A 151 -2.78 16.23 -4.28
N GLU A 152 -2.05 17.30 -4.00
CA GLU A 152 -2.53 18.68 -4.07
C GLU A 152 -1.83 19.46 -5.18
N CYS A 153 -2.63 20.00 -6.10
CA CYS A 153 -2.13 20.80 -7.21
C CYS A 153 -1.87 22.25 -6.77
N PRO A 154 -0.73 22.86 -7.14
CA PRO A 154 -0.37 24.22 -6.74
C PRO A 154 -1.37 25.25 -7.31
N LYS A 155 -1.90 25.00 -8.52
CA LYS A 155 -2.91 25.83 -9.18
C LYS A 155 -4.22 25.03 -9.29
N ALA A 156 -5.31 25.55 -8.73
CA ALA A 156 -6.63 24.97 -8.88
C ALA A 156 -7.12 25.17 -10.33
N SER A 157 -7.41 24.09 -11.03
CA SER A 157 -7.98 24.14 -12.38
C SER A 157 -9.50 24.19 -12.32
N GLY A 158 -10.07 25.38 -12.19
CA GLY A 158 -11.50 25.61 -12.26
C GLY A 158 -12.21 25.77 -10.92
N LEU A 159 -13.53 26.00 -10.98
CA LEU A 159 -14.35 26.47 -9.85
C LEU A 159 -14.49 25.40 -8.73
N PHE A 160 -14.65 24.13 -9.11
CA PHE A 160 -14.76 23.01 -8.15
C PHE A 160 -13.44 22.75 -7.42
N ASP A 161 -12.31 22.76 -8.12
CA ASP A 161 -10.98 22.62 -7.51
C ASP A 161 -10.66 23.81 -6.58
N PHE A 162 -11.10 25.02 -6.95
CA PHE A 162 -10.96 26.19 -6.10
C PHE A 162 -11.79 26.08 -4.82
N LEU A 163 -13.07 25.66 -4.94
CA LEU A 163 -13.96 25.49 -3.79
C LEU A 163 -13.47 24.38 -2.86
N THR A 164 -13.05 23.24 -3.41
CA THR A 164 -12.51 22.13 -2.63
C THR A 164 -11.19 22.51 -1.95
N LYS A 165 -10.29 23.21 -2.65
CA LYS A 165 -9.06 23.76 -2.05
C LYS A 165 -9.38 24.73 -0.92
N ARG A 166 -10.31 25.67 -1.12
CA ARG A 166 -10.73 26.60 -0.06
C ARG A 166 -11.35 25.91 1.15
N LEU A 167 -12.24 24.94 0.93
CA LEU A 167 -12.83 24.15 2.01
C LEU A 167 -11.75 23.38 2.78
N TRP A 168 -10.72 22.93 2.09
CA TRP A 168 -9.56 22.29 2.68
C TRP A 168 -8.63 23.23 3.41
N ASP A 169 -8.33 24.42 2.88
CA ASP A 169 -7.58 25.45 3.59
C ASP A 169 -8.29 25.81 4.92
N ILE A 170 -9.63 25.83 4.90
CA ILE A 170 -10.47 26.04 6.09
C ILE A 170 -10.41 24.83 7.04
N ALA A 171 -10.41 23.60 6.50
CA ALA A 171 -10.36 22.36 7.27
C ALA A 171 -8.98 22.02 7.83
N GLY A 172 -7.90 22.42 7.17
CA GLY A 172 -6.52 22.29 7.63
C GLY A 172 -6.20 23.26 8.78
N GLY A 173 -6.96 24.35 8.90
CA GLY A 173 -6.75 25.36 9.94
C GLY A 173 -5.39 26.06 9.81
N ILE A 174 -4.87 26.58 10.92
CA ILE A 174 -3.55 27.26 10.99
C ILE A 174 -2.45 26.26 11.36
N SER A 175 -2.48 25.05 10.80
CA SER A 175 -1.42 24.06 11.05
C SER A 175 -0.19 24.42 10.21
N SER A 176 0.97 24.48 10.86
CA SER A 176 2.26 24.58 10.16
C SER A 176 2.48 23.29 9.40
N PHE A 177 2.72 23.39 8.09
CA PHE A 177 3.11 22.25 7.27
C PHE A 177 4.63 22.16 7.24
N ASP A 178 5.17 21.03 7.66
CA ASP A 178 6.58 20.69 7.38
C ASP A 178 6.65 20.13 5.97
N MET A 179 7.31 20.85 5.07
CA MET A 179 7.56 20.40 3.72
C MET A 179 8.85 19.59 3.68
N LYS A 180 8.75 18.32 3.28
CA LYS A 180 9.90 17.43 3.07
C LYS A 180 9.86 16.88 1.65
N SER A 181 11.01 16.83 1.00
CA SER A 181 11.15 16.12 -0.28
C SER A 181 11.07 14.62 -0.05
N ILE A 182 10.27 13.94 -0.86
CA ILE A 182 10.16 12.47 -0.85
C ILE A 182 10.79 11.97 -2.13
N ASP A 183 11.81 11.14 -2.00
CA ASP A 183 12.37 10.42 -3.14
C ASP A 183 11.41 9.30 -3.56
N VAL A 184 11.15 9.20 -4.87
CA VAL A 184 10.18 8.28 -5.43
C VAL A 184 10.85 7.31 -6.40
N LEU A 185 10.74 6.01 -6.13
CA LEU A 185 11.07 4.97 -7.10
C LEU A 185 9.99 4.91 -8.17
N THR A 186 10.40 5.11 -9.42
CA THR A 186 9.51 5.04 -10.59
C THR A 186 9.14 3.60 -10.90
N SER A 187 8.14 3.41 -11.76
CA SER A 187 7.76 2.07 -12.24
C SER A 187 8.92 1.30 -12.88
N ASN A 188 9.85 2.01 -13.54
CA ASN A 188 11.04 1.41 -14.14
C ASN A 188 12.05 0.96 -13.08
N ASP A 189 12.21 1.72 -12.00
CA ASP A 189 13.05 1.36 -10.86
C ASP A 189 12.56 0.06 -10.20
N ILE A 190 11.23 -0.06 -10.06
CA ILE A 190 10.59 -1.25 -9.49
C ILE A 190 10.66 -2.46 -10.45
N GLU A 191 10.29 -2.31 -11.72
CA GLU A 191 10.18 -3.45 -12.65
C GLU A 191 11.52 -3.90 -13.24
N GLU A 192 12.46 -3.00 -13.51
CA GLU A 192 13.71 -3.34 -14.21
C GLU A 192 14.89 -3.51 -13.25
N TYR A 193 15.05 -2.62 -12.25
CA TYR A 193 16.19 -2.68 -11.33
C TYR A 193 15.92 -3.58 -10.12
N LEU A 194 14.75 -3.45 -9.51
CA LEU A 194 14.32 -4.39 -8.47
C LEU A 194 13.73 -5.67 -9.02
N ASP A 195 13.45 -5.75 -10.33
CA ASP A 195 12.89 -6.92 -11.01
C ASP A 195 11.59 -7.41 -10.34
N PHE A 196 10.84 -6.48 -9.75
CA PHE A 196 9.57 -6.72 -9.08
C PHE A 196 8.41 -6.47 -10.06
N LYS A 197 8.10 -7.47 -10.88
CA LYS A 197 7.20 -7.38 -12.04
C LYS A 197 5.71 -7.43 -11.69
N PHE A 198 5.24 -6.56 -10.79
CA PHE A 198 3.85 -6.54 -10.34
C PHE A 198 2.84 -6.32 -11.47
N ASN A 199 3.16 -5.48 -12.45
CA ASN A 199 2.33 -5.24 -13.64
C ASN A 199 2.05 -6.53 -14.43
N ARG A 200 3.04 -7.43 -14.56
CA ARG A 200 2.87 -8.71 -15.26
C ARG A 200 1.81 -9.56 -14.58
N TYR A 201 1.88 -9.69 -13.26
CA TYR A 201 0.88 -10.40 -12.46
C TYR A 201 -0.52 -9.77 -12.59
N ALA A 202 -0.64 -8.46 -12.39
CA ALA A 202 -1.93 -7.78 -12.52
C ALA A 202 -2.52 -7.95 -13.93
N LYS A 203 -1.67 -7.92 -14.96
CA LYS A 203 -2.06 -8.20 -16.35
C LYS A 203 -2.57 -9.63 -16.54
N SER A 204 -1.91 -10.63 -15.96
CA SER A 204 -2.37 -12.03 -16.01
C SER A 204 -3.79 -12.18 -15.44
N VAL A 205 -4.11 -11.49 -14.33
CA VAL A 205 -5.45 -11.50 -13.73
C VAL A 205 -6.49 -10.83 -14.65
N ILE A 206 -6.17 -9.67 -15.22
CA ILE A 206 -7.09 -8.97 -16.13
C ILE A 206 -7.34 -9.79 -17.39
N GLU A 207 -6.30 -10.37 -17.98
CA GLU A 207 -6.42 -11.18 -19.18
C GLU A 207 -7.23 -12.47 -18.93
N LEU A 208 -7.05 -13.11 -17.77
CA LEU A 208 -7.89 -14.23 -17.35
C LEU A 208 -9.38 -13.82 -17.24
N ASN A 209 -9.66 -12.66 -16.63
CA ASN A 209 -11.03 -12.13 -16.54
C ASN A 209 -11.61 -11.84 -17.93
N ARG A 210 -10.81 -11.26 -18.83
CA ARG A 210 -11.21 -10.94 -20.20
C ARG A 210 -11.55 -12.19 -21.00
N ILE A 211 -10.68 -13.21 -20.98
CA ILE A 211 -10.95 -14.47 -21.70
C ILE A 211 -12.15 -15.20 -21.09
N TRP A 212 -12.29 -15.21 -19.77
CA TRP A 212 -13.47 -15.77 -19.11
C TRP A 212 -14.75 -15.07 -19.55
N ARG A 213 -14.81 -13.73 -19.56
CA ARG A 213 -15.97 -12.97 -20.06
C ARG A 213 -16.26 -13.26 -21.53
N ASN A 214 -15.24 -13.43 -22.37
CA ASN A 214 -15.43 -13.77 -23.78
C ASN A 214 -15.99 -15.19 -23.98
N LEU A 215 -15.63 -16.13 -23.10
CA LEU A 215 -16.10 -17.52 -23.16
C LEU A 215 -17.47 -17.70 -22.48
N SER A 216 -17.78 -16.91 -21.46
CA SER A 216 -19.04 -16.88 -20.73
C SER A 216 -20.10 -15.97 -21.37
N GLY A 217 -19.67 -14.96 -22.13
CA GLY A 217 -20.52 -14.03 -22.84
C GLY A 217 -21.10 -14.69 -24.09
N GLY A 218 -22.37 -15.11 -24.01
CA GLY A 218 -23.13 -15.85 -25.02
C GLY A 218 -23.33 -15.22 -26.40
N ALA A 219 -22.42 -14.37 -26.91
CA ALA A 219 -22.40 -14.01 -28.34
C ALA A 219 -22.02 -15.23 -29.22
N VAL A 220 -21.17 -16.11 -28.70
CA VAL A 220 -20.87 -17.41 -29.33
C VAL A 220 -22.04 -18.39 -29.16
N GLU A 221 -22.83 -18.31 -28.08
CA GLU A 221 -24.09 -19.08 -27.93
C GLU A 221 -25.19 -18.58 -28.87
N LYS A 222 -25.40 -17.26 -29.00
CA LYS A 222 -26.38 -16.69 -29.95
C LYS A 222 -26.03 -16.93 -31.43
N ALA A 223 -24.74 -17.06 -31.74
CA ALA A 223 -24.28 -17.47 -33.06
C ALA A 223 -24.34 -19.00 -33.25
N LYS A 224 -24.11 -19.79 -32.20
CA LYS A 224 -24.24 -21.26 -32.22
C LYS A 224 -25.69 -21.73 -32.27
N GLU A 225 -26.64 -21.03 -31.65
CA GLU A 225 -28.09 -21.28 -31.77
C GLU A 225 -28.57 -21.23 -33.24
N LYS A 226 -27.89 -20.45 -34.09
CA LYS A 226 -28.22 -20.37 -35.53
C LYS A 226 -27.50 -21.41 -36.40
N VAL A 227 -26.54 -22.18 -35.87
CA VAL A 227 -25.67 -23.04 -36.69
C VAL A 227 -25.52 -24.49 -36.18
N LEU A 228 -25.75 -24.82 -34.90
CA LEU A 228 -25.31 -26.11 -34.36
C LEU A 228 -26.28 -26.80 -33.39
N ASP A 229 -27.12 -27.66 -33.96
CA ASP A 229 -27.70 -28.88 -33.38
C ASP A 229 -26.62 -29.95 -33.02
N LYS A 230 -25.37 -29.56 -32.69
CA LYS A 230 -24.19 -30.47 -32.74
C LYS A 230 -23.21 -30.44 -31.57
N ILE A 231 -23.45 -29.68 -30.49
CA ILE A 231 -22.60 -29.80 -29.30
C ILE A 231 -23.26 -30.81 -28.36
N PRO A 232 -22.59 -31.92 -28.00
CA PRO A 232 -23.15 -32.86 -27.05
C PRO A 232 -23.36 -32.21 -25.67
N ASP A 233 -24.50 -32.47 -25.03
CA ASP A 233 -24.88 -31.92 -23.72
C ASP A 233 -23.78 -32.10 -22.66
N HIS A 234 -23.07 -33.22 -22.70
CA HIS A 234 -21.98 -33.50 -21.74
C HIS A 234 -20.77 -32.57 -21.90
N ILE A 235 -20.53 -32.03 -23.10
CA ILE A 235 -19.47 -31.05 -23.36
C ILE A 235 -19.91 -29.66 -22.90
N GLU A 236 -21.17 -29.32 -23.14
CA GLU A 236 -21.76 -28.05 -22.68
C GLU A 236 -21.76 -27.95 -21.15
N GLU A 237 -22.22 -29.01 -20.47
CA GLU A 237 -22.22 -29.08 -19.01
C GLU A 237 -20.80 -28.93 -18.44
N ARG A 238 -19.82 -29.60 -19.06
CA ARG A 238 -18.41 -29.52 -18.66
C ARG A 238 -17.85 -28.11 -18.84
N ASN A 239 -18.16 -27.45 -19.95
CA ASN A 239 -17.76 -26.06 -20.20
C ASN A 239 -18.36 -25.12 -19.16
N ARG A 240 -19.67 -25.26 -18.87
CA ARG A 240 -20.37 -24.47 -17.85
C ARG A 240 -19.74 -24.64 -16.48
N LYS A 241 -19.46 -25.89 -16.07
CA LYS A 241 -18.80 -26.19 -14.79
C LYS A 241 -17.40 -25.60 -14.73
N THR A 242 -16.63 -25.68 -15.81
CA THR A 242 -15.28 -25.10 -15.91
C THR A 242 -15.34 -23.58 -15.77
N LEU A 243 -16.20 -22.90 -16.52
CA LEU A 243 -16.32 -21.43 -16.46
C LEU A 243 -16.77 -20.94 -15.08
N ARG A 244 -17.63 -21.67 -14.39
CA ARG A 244 -18.03 -21.38 -13.00
C ARG A 244 -16.87 -21.54 -12.02
N LYS A 245 -16.00 -22.53 -12.24
CA LYS A 245 -14.77 -22.70 -11.45
C LYS A 245 -13.78 -21.56 -11.68
N ILE A 246 -13.61 -21.11 -12.94
CA ILE A 246 -12.80 -19.93 -13.26
C ILE A 246 -13.38 -18.66 -12.62
N GLU A 247 -14.70 -18.49 -12.62
CA GLU A 247 -15.36 -17.39 -11.91
C GLU A 247 -15.02 -17.41 -10.41
N GLY A 248 -15.06 -18.60 -9.78
CA GLY A 248 -14.63 -18.78 -8.39
C GLY A 248 -13.15 -18.44 -8.16
N LEU A 249 -12.27 -18.82 -9.09
CA LEU A 249 -10.86 -18.43 -9.05
C LEU A 249 -10.71 -16.90 -9.17
N LEU A 250 -11.38 -16.26 -10.13
CA LEU A 250 -11.37 -14.80 -10.28
C LEU A 250 -11.81 -14.09 -8.99
N HIS A 251 -12.83 -14.61 -8.31
CA HIS A 251 -13.23 -14.09 -7.00
C HIS A 251 -12.08 -14.14 -5.99
N ILE A 252 -11.34 -15.26 -5.91
CA ILE A 252 -10.17 -15.38 -5.05
C ILE A 252 -9.09 -14.36 -5.43
N LEU A 253 -8.79 -14.20 -6.73
CA LEU A 253 -7.76 -13.29 -7.22
C LEU A 253 -8.06 -11.81 -6.90
N TRP A 254 -9.33 -11.43 -6.91
CA TRP A 254 -9.75 -10.06 -6.60
C TRP A 254 -9.80 -9.77 -5.10
N PHE A 255 -10.14 -10.77 -4.27
CA PHE A 255 -10.55 -10.55 -2.88
C PHE A 255 -9.68 -11.25 -1.82
N ARG A 256 -8.64 -11.98 -2.23
CA ARG A 256 -7.59 -12.45 -1.30
C ARG A 256 -6.25 -11.77 -1.59
N PRO A 257 -5.37 -11.61 -0.59
CA PRO A 257 -4.01 -11.15 -0.82
C PRO A 257 -3.26 -12.08 -1.80
N PRO A 258 -2.42 -11.56 -2.72
CA PRO A 258 -1.64 -12.34 -3.67
C PRO A 258 -0.95 -13.58 -3.07
N ALA A 259 -0.36 -13.46 -1.89
CA ALA A 259 0.33 -14.56 -1.21
C ALA A 259 -0.58 -15.78 -0.91
N GLU A 260 -1.89 -15.57 -0.77
CA GLU A 260 -2.87 -16.63 -0.48
C GLU A 260 -3.52 -17.25 -1.73
N GLN A 261 -3.20 -16.74 -2.93
CA GLN A 261 -3.89 -17.15 -4.16
C GLN A 261 -3.27 -18.38 -4.82
N LEU A 262 -1.96 -18.62 -4.61
CA LEU A 262 -1.22 -19.70 -5.26
C LEU A 262 -1.88 -21.08 -5.14
N PRO A 263 -2.36 -21.54 -3.96
CA PRO A 263 -2.98 -22.86 -3.86
C PRO A 263 -4.20 -23.03 -4.77
N ALA A 264 -5.02 -21.99 -4.91
CA ALA A 264 -6.19 -22.02 -5.78
C ALA A 264 -5.80 -22.07 -7.27
N ILE A 265 -4.74 -21.36 -7.64
CA ILE A 265 -4.20 -21.36 -9.01
C ILE A 265 -3.60 -22.73 -9.35
N GLU A 266 -2.83 -23.33 -8.44
CA GLU A 266 -2.22 -24.65 -8.61
C GLU A 266 -3.27 -25.75 -8.75
N ILE A 267 -4.33 -25.72 -7.92
CA ILE A 267 -5.46 -26.66 -8.05
C ILE A 267 -6.12 -26.52 -9.42
N MET A 268 -6.39 -25.29 -9.87
CA MET A 268 -7.01 -25.03 -11.18
C MET A 268 -6.11 -25.50 -12.33
N HIS A 269 -4.83 -25.20 -12.25
CA HIS A 269 -3.84 -25.62 -13.24
C HIS A 269 -3.78 -27.15 -13.34
N ASN A 270 -3.66 -27.84 -12.21
CA ASN A 270 -3.59 -29.30 -12.19
C ASN A 270 -4.87 -29.93 -12.74
N GLU A 271 -6.04 -29.40 -12.39
CA GLU A 271 -7.32 -29.89 -12.92
C GLU A 271 -7.40 -29.75 -14.44
N LEU A 272 -7.04 -28.59 -14.99
CA LEU A 272 -7.15 -28.31 -16.42
C LEU A 272 -6.07 -29.01 -17.26
N SER A 273 -4.84 -29.10 -16.74
CA SER A 273 -3.70 -29.66 -17.46
C SER A 273 -3.68 -31.20 -17.48
N HIS A 274 -4.35 -31.86 -16.52
CA HIS A 274 -4.44 -33.33 -16.46
C HIS A 274 -5.80 -33.87 -16.95
N GLU A 275 -6.66 -33.02 -17.51
CA GLU A 275 -7.89 -33.46 -18.14
C GLU A 275 -7.55 -34.30 -19.40
N PRO A 276 -7.93 -35.60 -19.45
CA PRO A 276 -7.56 -36.48 -20.56
C PRO A 276 -8.26 -36.10 -21.88
N THR A 277 -9.42 -35.45 -21.80
CA THR A 277 -10.21 -35.01 -22.96
C THR A 277 -10.58 -33.53 -22.84
N PRO A 278 -9.60 -32.60 -22.99
CA PRO A 278 -9.82 -31.20 -22.71
C PRO A 278 -10.70 -30.57 -23.81
N THR A 279 -11.73 -29.85 -23.40
CA THR A 279 -12.58 -29.08 -24.31
C THR A 279 -11.84 -27.87 -24.87
N ASP A 280 -12.35 -27.27 -25.94
CA ASP A 280 -11.75 -26.04 -26.50
C ASP A 280 -11.75 -24.87 -25.50
N VAL A 281 -12.71 -24.83 -24.58
CA VAL A 281 -12.76 -23.86 -23.48
C VAL A 281 -11.59 -24.11 -22.53
N GLN A 282 -11.39 -25.36 -22.10
CA GLN A 282 -10.27 -25.73 -21.20
C GLN A 282 -8.92 -25.41 -21.87
N LYS A 283 -8.72 -25.80 -23.13
CA LYS A 283 -7.49 -25.51 -23.90
C LYS A 283 -7.19 -24.02 -24.01
N LYS A 284 -8.22 -23.18 -24.18
CA LYS A 284 -8.06 -21.71 -24.23
C LYS A 284 -7.70 -21.11 -22.87
N LEU A 285 -8.16 -21.69 -21.76
CA LEU A 285 -7.92 -21.19 -20.41
C LEU A 285 -6.54 -21.54 -19.87
N VAL A 286 -6.02 -22.74 -20.18
CA VAL A 286 -4.74 -23.25 -19.64
C VAL A 286 -3.58 -22.25 -19.74
N PRO A 287 -3.30 -21.60 -20.90
CA PRO A 287 -2.19 -20.65 -20.99
C PRO A 287 -2.29 -19.47 -20.02
N TYR A 288 -3.51 -18.97 -19.77
CA TYR A 288 -3.74 -17.85 -18.85
C TYR A 288 -3.53 -18.25 -17.39
N ILE A 289 -3.91 -19.48 -17.03
CA ILE A 289 -3.69 -20.03 -15.69
C ILE A 289 -2.20 -20.29 -15.44
N VAL A 290 -1.48 -20.81 -16.45
CA VAL A 290 -0.03 -21.02 -16.38
C VAL A 290 0.71 -19.70 -16.18
N GLU A 291 0.40 -18.70 -17.01
CA GLU A 291 1.03 -17.38 -16.91
C GLU A 291 0.71 -16.69 -15.59
N LEU A 292 -0.51 -16.84 -15.06
CA LEU A 292 -0.90 -16.34 -13.73
C LEU A 292 -0.11 -17.01 -12.60
N GLY A 293 0.04 -18.34 -12.64
CA GLY A 293 0.81 -19.08 -11.64
C GLY A 293 2.29 -18.69 -11.67
N TYR A 294 2.85 -18.57 -12.87
CA TYR A 294 4.24 -18.13 -13.07
C TYR A 294 4.44 -16.70 -12.53
N SER A 295 3.63 -15.74 -12.98
CA SER A 295 3.82 -14.33 -12.65
C SER A 295 3.61 -14.04 -11.16
N LEU A 296 2.66 -14.73 -10.51
CA LEU A 296 2.46 -14.62 -9.07
C LEU A 296 3.62 -15.26 -8.27
N THR A 297 4.10 -16.43 -8.70
CA THR A 297 5.25 -17.08 -8.04
C THR A 297 6.49 -16.20 -8.13
N ASP A 298 6.76 -15.64 -9.31
CA ASP A 298 7.89 -14.75 -9.59
C ASP A 298 7.91 -13.56 -8.62
N ILE A 299 6.81 -12.80 -8.51
CA ILE A 299 6.76 -11.63 -7.62
C ILE A 299 6.83 -12.00 -6.13
N LEU A 300 6.27 -13.15 -5.72
CA LEU A 300 6.31 -13.60 -4.33
C LEU A 300 7.71 -14.05 -3.93
N GLU A 301 8.40 -14.79 -4.80
CA GLU A 301 9.79 -15.16 -4.57
C GLU A 301 10.70 -13.94 -4.61
N LYS A 302 10.45 -13.00 -5.52
CA LYS A 302 11.22 -11.77 -5.61
C LYS A 302 11.09 -10.91 -4.37
N SER A 303 9.88 -10.74 -3.84
CA SER A 303 9.64 -10.01 -2.60
C SER A 303 10.47 -10.58 -1.44
N LYS A 304 10.42 -11.90 -1.25
CA LYS A 304 11.18 -12.60 -0.21
C LYS A 304 12.68 -12.49 -0.41
N TYR A 305 13.14 -12.57 -1.66
CA TYR A 305 14.55 -12.39 -1.99
C TYR A 305 15.02 -10.96 -1.68
N LEU A 306 14.27 -9.94 -2.08
CA LEU A 306 14.60 -8.55 -1.77
C LEU A 306 14.67 -8.33 -0.25
N LYS A 307 13.75 -8.92 0.52
CA LYS A 307 13.75 -8.85 1.99
C LYS A 307 14.96 -9.53 2.60
N TRP A 308 15.26 -10.73 2.16
CA TRP A 308 16.47 -11.42 2.59
C TRP A 308 17.72 -10.60 2.26
N LYS A 309 17.78 -10.02 1.06
CA LYS A 309 18.93 -9.23 0.59
C LYS A 309 19.10 -7.94 1.40
N SER A 310 18.02 -7.26 1.78
CA SER A 310 18.08 -6.05 2.60
C SER A 310 18.63 -6.30 4.00
N VAL A 311 18.40 -7.50 4.55
CA VAL A 311 18.90 -7.90 5.89
C VAL A 311 20.31 -8.50 5.83
N VAL A 312 20.52 -9.49 4.96
CA VAL A 312 21.76 -10.30 4.95
C VAL A 312 22.87 -9.65 4.14
N GLU A 313 22.54 -9.04 3.00
CA GLU A 313 23.49 -8.36 2.11
C GLU A 313 23.30 -6.84 2.17
N LYS A 314 23.09 -6.32 3.38
CA LYS A 314 22.70 -4.92 3.64
C LYS A 314 23.53 -3.88 2.86
N LYS A 315 24.86 -4.01 2.83
CA LYS A 315 25.74 -3.07 2.12
C LYS A 315 25.51 -3.10 0.61
N ASP A 316 25.39 -4.29 0.03
CA ASP A 316 25.20 -4.48 -1.42
C ASP A 316 23.80 -4.08 -1.85
N PHE A 317 22.79 -4.33 -1.00
CA PHE A 317 21.44 -3.86 -1.21
C PHE A 317 21.38 -2.32 -1.20
N SER A 318 21.94 -1.68 -0.19
CA SER A 318 21.84 -0.23 0.00
C SER A 318 22.65 0.60 -0.98
N SER A 319 23.65 -0.01 -1.62
CA SER A 319 24.49 0.60 -2.67
C SER A 319 24.07 0.20 -4.09
N SER A 320 22.97 -0.55 -4.23
CA SER A 320 22.46 -0.99 -5.52
C SER A 320 22.05 0.16 -6.44
N ASP A 321 22.07 -0.08 -7.75
CA ASP A 321 21.84 0.93 -8.78
C ASP A 321 20.51 1.68 -8.63
N VAL A 322 19.48 1.01 -8.10
CA VAL A 322 18.16 1.58 -7.86
C VAL A 322 18.18 2.76 -6.87
N PHE A 323 19.15 2.77 -5.94
CA PHE A 323 19.25 3.80 -4.90
C PHE A 323 20.32 4.86 -5.19
N LYS A 324 21.14 4.70 -6.23
CA LYS A 324 22.31 5.57 -6.48
C LYS A 324 21.98 7.05 -6.65
N LYS A 325 20.76 7.37 -7.08
CA LYS A 325 20.28 8.74 -7.33
C LYS A 325 19.28 9.24 -6.27
N LEU A 326 19.03 8.46 -5.23
CA LEU A 326 18.05 8.75 -4.20
C LEU A 326 18.78 8.99 -2.88
N ASP A 327 18.42 10.05 -2.18
CA ASP A 327 18.94 10.39 -0.85
C ASP A 327 18.09 9.70 0.24
N LEU A 328 18.06 8.37 0.16
CA LEU A 328 17.30 7.53 1.08
C LEU A 328 18.17 7.03 2.23
N THR A 329 17.66 7.16 3.45
CA THR A 329 18.26 6.52 4.61
C THR A 329 18.24 5.00 4.45
N GLN A 330 19.03 4.32 5.29
CA GLN A 330 18.98 2.87 5.37
C GLN A 330 17.60 2.34 5.78
N LEU A 331 16.94 3.04 6.72
CA LEU A 331 15.66 2.63 7.26
C LEU A 331 14.55 2.74 6.20
N ALA A 332 14.57 3.81 5.39
CA ALA A 332 13.64 3.96 4.27
C ALA A 332 13.79 2.85 3.22
N LYS A 333 15.03 2.44 2.93
CA LYS A 333 15.31 1.33 2.00
C LYS A 333 14.81 -0.01 2.55
N GLU A 334 14.93 -0.25 3.85
CA GLU A 334 14.39 -1.45 4.50
C GLU A 334 12.85 -1.42 4.50
N ALA A 335 12.25 -0.30 4.89
CA ALA A 335 10.81 -0.08 4.90
C ALA A 335 10.16 -0.30 3.52
N LEU A 336 10.85 0.11 2.45
CA LEU A 336 10.42 -0.12 1.07
C LEU A 336 10.16 -1.61 0.81
N VAL A 337 11.11 -2.47 1.18
CA VAL A 337 11.05 -3.89 0.89
C VAL A 337 9.98 -4.58 1.73
N VAL A 338 9.86 -4.18 2.99
CA VAL A 338 8.80 -4.62 3.90
C VAL A 338 7.43 -4.23 3.34
N ALA A 339 7.29 -3.01 2.83
CA ALA A 339 6.06 -2.55 2.20
C ALA A 339 5.71 -3.35 0.94
N LEU A 340 6.68 -3.71 0.10
CA LEU A 340 6.44 -4.58 -1.08
C LEU A 340 5.89 -5.95 -0.65
N GLU A 341 6.43 -6.56 0.40
CA GLU A 341 5.91 -7.81 0.93
C GLU A 341 4.51 -7.63 1.54
N HIS A 342 4.31 -6.61 2.36
CA HIS A 342 3.01 -6.32 2.96
C HIS A 342 1.92 -6.08 1.89
N ILE A 343 2.25 -5.44 0.76
CA ILE A 343 1.31 -5.30 -0.38
C ILE A 343 0.85 -6.68 -0.88
N LEU A 344 1.72 -7.68 -0.92
CA LEU A 344 1.38 -9.04 -1.40
C LEU A 344 0.69 -9.90 -0.34
N CYS A 345 0.99 -9.68 0.95
CA CYS A 345 0.50 -10.50 2.05
C CYS A 345 -0.79 -9.98 2.68
N GLU A 346 -1.03 -8.67 2.66
CA GLU A 346 -2.13 -8.05 3.40
C GLU A 346 -3.21 -7.47 2.48
N HIS A 347 -2.84 -7.01 1.28
CA HIS A 347 -3.73 -6.23 0.44
C HIS A 347 -4.28 -7.05 -0.74
N THR A 348 -5.59 -6.92 -0.97
CA THR A 348 -6.25 -7.55 -2.13
C THR A 348 -5.99 -6.73 -3.40
N LEU A 349 -6.05 -7.37 -4.57
CA LEU A 349 -5.86 -6.66 -5.84
C LEU A 349 -6.92 -5.55 -6.04
N ALA A 350 -8.16 -5.81 -5.62
CA ALA A 350 -9.22 -4.80 -5.62
C ALA A 350 -8.88 -3.59 -4.74
N TYR A 351 -8.24 -3.81 -3.59
CA TYR A 351 -7.78 -2.74 -2.71
C TYR A 351 -6.60 -1.98 -3.31
N ILE A 352 -5.58 -2.68 -3.83
CA ILE A 352 -4.33 -2.09 -4.33
C ILE A 352 -4.58 -1.06 -5.44
N GLY A 353 -5.30 -1.44 -6.50
CA GLY A 353 -5.40 -0.62 -7.71
C GLY A 353 -6.74 -0.65 -8.44
N TYR A 354 -7.73 -1.40 -7.95
CA TYR A 354 -9.01 -1.61 -8.65
C TYR A 354 -10.24 -1.40 -7.77
N PRO A 355 -10.48 -0.17 -7.27
CA PRO A 355 -11.60 0.13 -6.38
C PRO A 355 -12.98 -0.16 -7.00
N GLU A 356 -13.07 -0.28 -8.33
CA GLU A 356 -14.28 -0.67 -9.06
C GLU A 356 -14.69 -2.12 -8.77
N GLN A 357 -13.72 -2.98 -8.47
CA GLN A 357 -13.94 -4.38 -8.08
C GLN A 357 -14.26 -4.51 -6.59
N ALA A 358 -14.23 -3.43 -5.81
CA ALA A 358 -14.55 -3.50 -4.38
C ALA A 358 -15.97 -4.05 -4.13
N THR A 359 -16.13 -4.74 -3.01
CA THR A 359 -17.43 -5.28 -2.58
C THR A 359 -18.47 -4.18 -2.40
N MET A 360 -19.76 -4.52 -2.48
CA MET A 360 -20.84 -3.55 -2.25
C MET A 360 -20.76 -2.89 -0.87
N LYS A 361 -20.38 -3.65 0.16
CA LYS A 361 -20.14 -3.10 1.51
C LYS A 361 -19.10 -1.99 1.48
N ASN A 362 -17.98 -2.21 0.80
CA ASN A 362 -16.90 -1.21 0.71
C ASN A 362 -17.28 -0.02 -0.17
N LYS A 363 -18.07 -0.25 -1.23
CA LYS A 363 -18.63 0.83 -2.06
C LYS A 363 -19.58 1.72 -1.25
N VAL A 364 -20.47 1.13 -0.45
CA VAL A 364 -21.38 1.86 0.44
C VAL A 364 -20.61 2.59 1.54
N LEU A 365 -19.63 1.93 2.17
CA LEU A 365 -18.77 2.55 3.18
C LEU A 365 -18.02 3.76 2.60
N ARG A 366 -17.49 3.65 1.37
CA ARG A 366 -16.86 4.77 0.65
C ARG A 366 -17.81 5.95 0.47
N VAL A 367 -19.07 5.70 0.12
CA VAL A 367 -20.07 6.77 -0.01
C VAL A 367 -20.38 7.41 1.35
N LEU A 368 -20.57 6.60 2.38
CA LEU A 368 -20.90 7.07 3.73
C LEU A 368 -19.76 7.87 4.34
N LEU A 369 -18.53 7.34 4.29
CA LEU A 369 -17.34 8.01 4.79
C LEU A 369 -17.11 9.34 4.07
N ASN A 370 -17.12 9.38 2.73
CA ASN A 370 -16.94 10.65 2.02
C ASN A 370 -18.06 11.67 2.29
N SER A 371 -19.31 11.21 2.44
CA SER A 371 -20.45 12.10 2.75
C SER A 371 -20.43 12.63 4.18
N ILE A 372 -19.80 11.92 5.13
CA ILE A 372 -19.80 12.25 6.56
C ILE A 372 -18.50 12.96 6.98
N ILE A 373 -17.36 12.53 6.44
CA ILE A 373 -16.03 13.05 6.78
C ILE A 373 -15.93 14.53 6.41
N LEU A 374 -16.35 14.93 5.21
CA LEU A 374 -16.24 16.32 4.76
C LEU A 374 -17.07 17.28 5.66
N PRO A 375 -18.36 17.00 5.97
CA PRO A 375 -19.12 17.83 6.91
C PRO A 375 -18.59 17.83 8.35
N ILE A 376 -18.19 16.68 8.90
CA ILE A 376 -17.63 16.62 10.26
C ILE A 376 -16.32 17.41 10.35
N ARG A 377 -15.47 17.32 9.32
CA ARG A 377 -14.21 18.08 9.25
C ARG A 377 -14.46 19.57 9.14
N LEU A 378 -15.40 20.00 8.30
CA LEU A 378 -15.80 21.40 8.21
C LEU A 378 -16.36 21.91 9.54
N GLY A 379 -17.22 21.13 10.20
CA GLY A 379 -17.82 21.49 11.50
C GLY A 379 -16.79 21.57 12.64
N SER A 380 -15.90 20.60 12.75
CA SER A 380 -14.85 20.57 13.79
C SER A 380 -13.80 21.66 13.59
N SER A 381 -13.40 21.94 12.35
CA SER A 381 -12.44 22.99 12.01
C SER A 381 -13.04 24.38 12.19
N PHE A 382 -14.30 24.58 11.79
CA PHE A 382 -15.04 25.81 12.06
C PHE A 382 -15.19 26.06 13.56
N ARG A 383 -15.57 25.04 14.34
CA ARG A 383 -15.66 25.12 15.79
C ARG A 383 -14.31 25.48 16.42
N THR A 384 -13.22 24.88 15.97
CA THR A 384 -11.87 25.15 16.48
C THR A 384 -11.41 26.58 16.16
N ASN A 385 -11.68 27.07 14.95
CA ASN A 385 -11.42 28.46 14.56
C ASN A 385 -12.28 29.45 15.36
N LEU A 386 -13.56 29.16 15.56
CA LEU A 386 -14.48 29.99 16.33
C LEU A 386 -14.05 30.07 17.81
N PHE A 387 -13.74 28.93 18.45
CA PHE A 387 -13.23 28.89 19.84
C PHE A 387 -11.93 29.68 20.00
N ARG A 388 -11.00 29.58 19.03
CA ARG A 388 -9.76 30.38 19.07
C ARG A 388 -10.02 31.87 18.89
N TRP A 389 -10.88 32.26 17.96
CA TRP A 389 -11.24 33.65 17.74
C TRP A 389 -11.89 34.25 19.00
N ILE A 390 -12.82 33.51 19.61
CA ILE A 390 -13.41 33.85 20.91
C ILE A 390 -12.32 33.95 22.00
N SER A 391 -11.38 33.00 22.07
CA SER A 391 -10.29 33.04 23.07
C SER A 391 -9.27 34.16 22.87
N ARG A 392 -9.18 34.73 21.66
CA ARG A 392 -8.37 35.92 21.36
C ARG A 392 -9.10 37.23 21.71
N ILE A 393 -10.44 37.20 21.66
CA ILE A 393 -11.29 38.35 21.98
C ILE A 393 -11.58 38.42 23.49
N ILE A 394 -11.65 37.29 24.18
CA ILE A 394 -11.79 37.25 25.64
C ILE A 394 -10.41 37.45 26.27
N PRO A 395 -10.14 38.58 26.95
CA PRO A 395 -8.88 38.78 27.65
C PRO A 395 -8.73 37.67 28.71
N LYS A 396 -7.59 36.97 28.69
CA LYS A 396 -7.24 36.04 29.77
C LYS A 396 -7.27 36.84 31.07
N LYS A 397 -8.20 36.50 31.99
CA LYS A 397 -8.12 36.96 33.38
C LYS A 397 -6.73 36.57 33.89
N GLU A 398 -5.90 37.56 34.17
CA GLU A 398 -4.66 37.36 34.90
C GLU A 398 -5.03 36.63 36.20
N LYS A 399 -4.42 35.46 36.41
CA LYS A 399 -4.49 34.82 37.72
C LYS A 399 -3.88 35.81 38.72
N PRO A 400 -4.52 36.05 39.87
CA PRO A 400 -3.94 36.91 40.88
C PRO A 400 -2.57 36.33 41.26
N LYS A 401 -1.55 37.19 41.21
CA LYS A 401 -0.23 36.90 41.79
C LYS A 401 -0.48 36.44 43.21
N THR A 402 -0.11 35.20 43.50
CA THR A 402 -0.05 34.70 44.86
C THR A 402 1.13 35.41 45.49
N ASP A 403 0.85 36.21 46.53
CA ASP A 403 1.86 36.96 47.25
C ASP A 403 2.99 36.04 47.71
N GLU A 404 4.22 36.48 47.46
CA GLU A 404 5.44 35.86 47.95
C GLU A 404 5.39 35.77 49.48
N PRO A 405 5.72 34.62 50.11
CA PRO A 405 5.99 34.61 51.53
C PRO A 405 7.33 35.30 51.78
N THR A 406 7.26 36.38 52.53
CA THR A 406 8.36 37.14 53.11
C THR A 406 9.37 36.19 53.76
N VAL A 407 10.60 36.16 53.23
CA VAL A 407 11.76 35.57 53.87
C VAL A 407 12.16 36.49 55.03
N THR A 408 11.84 36.08 56.26
CA THR A 408 12.50 36.57 57.46
C THR A 408 13.73 35.71 57.74
N ASP A 409 14.90 36.33 57.67
CA ASP A 409 16.17 35.83 58.21
C ASP A 409 16.06 35.55 59.72
N ALA A 410 16.47 34.36 60.13
CA ALA A 410 17.29 34.07 61.32
C ALA A 410 17.27 32.55 61.57
N ASP A 411 18.37 31.85 61.26
CA ASP A 411 19.14 31.18 62.31
C ASP A 411 20.34 30.42 61.73
N THR A 412 21.50 30.93 62.11
CA THR A 412 22.83 30.34 62.00
C THR A 412 22.90 29.00 62.76
N PRO A 413 23.45 27.92 62.19
CA PRO A 413 24.03 26.85 62.98
C PRO A 413 25.56 26.98 63.04
N LYS A 414 26.03 26.87 64.28
CA LYS A 414 27.41 26.93 64.77
C LYS A 414 28.36 26.00 64.02
N LYS A 415 29.60 26.50 63.83
CA LYS A 415 30.81 25.67 63.78
C LYS A 415 30.96 24.95 65.13
N GLU A 416 30.99 23.63 65.11
CA GLU A 416 31.63 22.83 66.15
C GLU A 416 33.03 22.43 65.65
N GLU A 417 34.04 23.08 66.22
CA GLU A 417 35.33 22.45 66.50
C GLU A 417 35.19 21.83 67.90
N THR A 418 35.49 20.53 68.05
CA THR A 418 36.52 20.01 68.97
C THR A 418 36.56 18.48 68.97
N ASP A 419 37.80 17.98 68.85
CA ASP A 419 38.43 16.87 69.56
C ASP A 419 37.80 15.47 69.54
N SER A 420 38.45 14.55 68.81
CA SER A 420 39.14 13.33 69.29
C SER A 420 39.41 12.36 68.14
#